data_AF-A0A6L9QA26-F1
#
_entry.id   AF-A0A6L9QA26-F1
#
_cell.length_a   1.000
_cell.length_b   1.000
_cell.length_c   1.000
_cell.angle_alpha   90.00
_cell.angle_beta   90.00
_cell.angle_gamma   90.00
#
_symmetry.space_group_name_H-M   'P 1'
#
loop_
_entity.id
_entity.type
_entity.pdbx_description
1 polymer ?
#
loop_
_entity_poly.entity_id
_entity_poly.type
_entity_poly.pdbx_seq_one_letter_code
_entity_poly.pdbx_strand_id
1 'polypeptide(L)'
;MPTGGLRKHLMPFAGRRYWEERARLTLKAVVAAVIAWLIAKYPVGHQQPYFAPLAALLGVYPTVVRSVRESVTYGAGFVIGAGIAIPVGLTVGPTALGIAIVVVLTMMVSGWRRLGGQSSQVAFTGLFALLVGGHQVVGYTLPRLGDVAIGLSVGLIVNAVLFPPLYLRRGEYAVREVRDALTEALDALADEVAEAEDGRSRWDERESRLARVQEQARYALEQGEETLRANPRARLRGYPLRWQGALDRWPAPRQMNTIDHAAAYVRSIAGTLRQLDGDGGEQGGGPALTPEFRHAYAGLLRRFGGIVRDLPDTPAEEACAEAERIQCELEKPHLGAGTDAPGLWDPQKEVLRLSRLLLDSVRDPRP
;
A
#
# COMPACT_ATOMS: atom_id res chain seq x y z
N MET A 1 40.31 19.34 24.24
CA MET A 1 40.11 19.84 22.86
C MET A 1 41.07 19.05 21.98
N PRO A 2 40.66 18.38 20.89
CA PRO A 2 39.78 18.89 19.83
C PRO A 2 38.70 17.92 19.26
N THR A 3 37.70 18.54 18.61
CA THR A 3 36.91 18.17 17.41
C THR A 3 36.57 16.71 17.05
N GLY A 4 35.27 16.43 16.82
CA GLY A 4 34.87 15.23 16.07
C GLY A 4 33.37 15.06 15.81
N GLY A 5 32.82 15.83 14.87
CA GLY A 5 31.72 15.39 14.00
C GLY A 5 30.31 15.28 14.62
N LEU A 6 29.58 16.40 14.70
CA LEU A 6 28.11 16.36 14.64
C LEU A 6 27.72 15.72 13.30
N ARG A 7 27.25 14.47 13.37
CA ARG A 7 26.61 13.76 12.27
C ARG A 7 25.43 14.60 11.77
N LYS A 8 25.57 15.19 10.59
CA LYS A 8 24.46 15.80 9.84
C LYS A 8 23.41 14.72 9.59
N HIS A 9 22.20 14.97 10.08
CA HIS A 9 21.00 14.19 9.81
C HIS A 9 20.84 13.91 8.30
N LEU A 10 20.98 12.64 7.93
CA LEU A 10 20.52 12.11 6.65
C LEU A 10 18.99 12.05 6.68
N MET A 11 18.32 13.11 6.21
CA MET A 11 17.00 12.99 5.60
C MET A 11 16.85 13.95 4.39
N PRO A 12 17.41 13.65 3.19
CA PRO A 12 17.14 14.50 2.02
C PRO A 12 16.21 13.88 0.97
N PHE A 13 15.92 12.57 0.98
CA PHE A 13 15.21 11.94 -0.16
C PHE A 13 13.72 11.63 0.09
N ALA A 14 13.33 11.19 1.29
CA ALA A 14 11.92 10.90 1.59
C ALA A 14 11.04 12.17 1.63
N GLY A 15 11.58 13.28 2.15
CA GLY A 15 10.87 14.56 2.24
C GLY A 15 10.55 15.16 0.88
N ARG A 16 11.48 15.09 -0.09
CA ARG A 16 11.32 15.76 -1.39
C ARG A 16 10.15 15.19 -2.20
N ARG A 17 10.01 13.86 -2.25
CA ARG A 17 8.88 13.18 -2.92
C ARG A 17 7.54 13.46 -2.24
N TYR A 18 7.51 13.50 -0.92
CA TYR A 18 6.31 13.85 -0.16
C TYR A 18 5.81 15.27 -0.48
N TRP A 19 6.73 16.23 -0.56
CA TRP A 19 6.42 17.61 -0.94
C TRP A 19 5.99 17.73 -2.41
N GLU A 20 6.59 16.97 -3.33
CA GLU A 20 6.18 16.95 -4.74
C GLU A 20 4.74 16.43 -4.92
N GLU A 21 4.37 15.36 -4.21
CA GLU A 21 3.02 14.81 -4.28
C GLU A 21 1.97 15.73 -3.67
N ARG A 22 2.29 16.34 -2.52
CA ARG A 22 1.44 17.37 -1.92
C ARG A 22 1.29 18.59 -2.82
N ALA A 23 2.38 19.07 -3.41
CA ALA A 23 2.34 20.20 -4.33
C ALA A 23 1.44 19.93 -5.54
N ARG A 24 1.47 18.71 -6.10
CA ARG A 24 0.57 18.30 -7.18
C ARG A 24 -0.89 18.27 -6.75
N LEU A 25 -1.19 17.77 -5.55
CA LEU A 25 -2.55 17.78 -5.01
C LEU A 25 -3.05 19.21 -4.79
N THR A 26 -2.22 20.06 -4.18
CA THR A 26 -2.52 21.47 -3.94
C THR A 26 -2.77 22.20 -5.25
N LEU A 27 -1.93 22.01 -6.27
CA LEU A 27 -2.13 22.63 -7.57
C LEU A 27 -3.48 22.23 -8.20
N LYS A 28 -3.86 20.95 -8.12
CA LYS A 28 -5.18 20.49 -8.58
C LYS A 28 -6.32 21.13 -7.83
N ALA A 29 -6.22 21.19 -6.50
CA ALA A 29 -7.23 21.78 -5.64
C ALA A 29 -7.41 23.28 -5.97
N VAL A 30 -6.31 24.00 -6.18
CA VAL A 30 -6.31 25.40 -6.63
C VAL A 30 -6.97 25.54 -8.00
N VAL A 31 -6.57 24.73 -8.98
CA VAL A 31 -7.16 24.75 -10.34
C VAL A 31 -8.67 24.44 -10.30
N ALA A 32 -9.08 23.41 -9.55
CA ALA A 32 -10.49 23.07 -9.38
C ALA A 32 -11.30 24.23 -8.77
N ALA A 33 -10.79 24.81 -7.68
CA ALA A 33 -11.45 25.91 -6.99
C ALA A 33 -11.60 27.15 -7.90
N VAL A 34 -10.54 27.53 -8.61
CA VAL A 34 -10.56 28.68 -9.52
C VAL A 34 -11.53 28.45 -10.67
N ILE A 35 -11.50 27.27 -11.32
CA ILE A 35 -12.43 26.94 -12.41
C ILE A 35 -13.87 26.95 -11.92
N ALA A 36 -14.16 26.35 -10.76
CA ALA A 36 -15.51 26.32 -10.20
C ALA A 36 -16.04 27.73 -9.91
N TRP A 37 -15.21 28.61 -9.35
CA TRP A 37 -15.56 30.01 -9.11
C TRP A 37 -15.84 30.77 -10.41
N LEU A 38 -15.00 30.61 -11.44
CA LEU A 38 -15.19 31.24 -12.74
C LEU A 38 -16.50 30.78 -13.40
N ILE A 39 -16.78 29.48 -13.37
CA ILE A 39 -18.00 28.91 -13.96
C ILE A 39 -19.26 29.41 -13.23
N ALA A 40 -19.24 29.44 -11.91
CA ALA A 40 -20.38 29.90 -11.12
C ALA A 40 -20.62 31.42 -11.28
N LYS A 41 -19.55 32.22 -11.38
CA LYS A 41 -19.66 33.68 -11.49
C LYS A 41 -20.12 34.16 -12.86
N TYR A 42 -19.52 33.65 -13.94
CA TYR A 42 -19.71 34.21 -15.29
C TYR A 42 -20.84 33.50 -16.06
N PRO A 43 -20.74 32.20 -16.41
CA PRO A 43 -21.82 31.47 -17.07
C PRO A 43 -23.16 31.45 -16.30
N VAL A 44 -23.13 31.21 -14.99
CA VAL A 44 -24.35 31.03 -14.18
C VAL A 44 -24.87 32.35 -13.62
N GLY A 45 -24.00 33.36 -13.51
CA GLY A 45 -24.38 34.70 -13.05
C GLY A 45 -24.60 34.82 -11.54
N HIS A 46 -24.07 33.89 -10.73
CA HIS A 46 -24.15 34.02 -9.28
C HIS A 46 -23.26 35.17 -8.79
N GLN A 47 -23.84 36.14 -8.08
CA GLN A 47 -23.10 37.35 -7.67
C GLN A 47 -21.96 37.07 -6.68
N GLN A 48 -22.13 36.07 -5.81
CA GLN A 48 -21.14 35.71 -4.78
C GLN A 48 -21.02 34.19 -4.64
N PRO A 49 -20.37 33.46 -5.56
CA PRO A 49 -20.35 32.00 -5.56
C PRO A 49 -19.28 31.44 -4.63
N TYR A 50 -19.38 31.68 -3.32
CA TYR A 50 -18.36 31.23 -2.35
C TYR A 50 -18.43 29.72 -2.06
N PHE A 51 -19.59 29.07 -2.22
CA PHE A 51 -19.70 27.63 -2.04
C PHE A 51 -19.12 26.82 -3.21
N ALA A 52 -19.06 27.38 -4.42
CA ALA A 52 -18.54 26.69 -5.59
C ALA A 52 -17.04 26.30 -5.44
N PRO A 53 -16.11 27.22 -5.12
CA PRO A 53 -14.72 26.83 -4.88
C PRO A 53 -14.57 25.94 -3.65
N LEU A 54 -15.36 26.15 -2.59
CA LEU A 54 -15.31 25.33 -1.37
C LEU A 54 -15.72 23.89 -1.64
N ALA A 55 -16.83 23.69 -2.37
CA ALA A 55 -17.27 22.37 -2.79
C ALA A 55 -16.29 21.73 -3.79
N ALA A 56 -15.66 22.51 -4.67
CA ALA A 56 -14.63 21.99 -5.57
C ALA A 56 -13.40 21.45 -4.83
N LEU A 57 -12.95 22.13 -3.76
CA LEU A 57 -11.86 21.63 -2.91
C LEU A 57 -12.21 20.29 -2.27
N LEU A 58 -13.44 20.14 -1.80
CA LEU A 58 -13.97 18.88 -1.26
C LEU A 58 -14.18 17.82 -2.35
N GLY A 59 -14.30 18.23 -3.61
CA GLY A 59 -14.32 17.33 -4.76
C GLY A 59 -12.94 16.77 -5.13
N VAL A 60 -11.84 17.25 -4.54
CA VAL A 60 -10.46 16.88 -4.89
C VAL A 60 -9.80 16.07 -3.77
N TYR A 61 -9.80 14.75 -3.92
CA TYR A 61 -9.08 13.81 -3.04
C TYR A 61 -8.01 13.01 -3.80
N PRO A 62 -7.03 12.39 -3.10
CA PRO A 62 -6.00 11.57 -3.74
C PRO A 62 -6.54 10.44 -4.61
N THR A 63 -7.71 9.88 -4.28
CA THR A 63 -8.36 8.81 -5.06
C THR A 63 -9.74 9.25 -5.56
N VAL A 64 -10.12 8.80 -6.77
CA VAL A 64 -11.40 9.18 -7.40
C VAL A 64 -12.59 8.63 -6.61
N VAL A 65 -12.52 7.39 -6.13
CA VAL A 65 -13.60 6.79 -5.31
C VAL A 65 -13.80 7.55 -4.00
N ARG A 66 -12.71 7.93 -3.31
CA ARG A 66 -12.83 8.77 -2.12
C ARG A 66 -13.41 10.14 -2.48
N SER A 67 -12.94 10.75 -3.56
CA SER A 67 -13.54 11.98 -4.10
C SER A 67 -15.04 11.88 -4.30
N VAL A 68 -15.50 10.83 -5.00
CA VAL A 68 -16.93 10.62 -5.28
C VAL A 68 -17.69 10.39 -3.99
N ARG A 69 -17.21 9.50 -3.12
CA ARG A 69 -17.86 9.19 -1.85
C ARG A 69 -18.00 10.44 -0.98
N GLU A 70 -16.92 11.19 -0.80
CA GLU A 70 -16.92 12.41 0.01
C GLU A 70 -17.72 13.54 -0.62
N SER A 71 -17.75 13.62 -1.96
CA SER A 71 -18.62 14.58 -2.68
C SER A 71 -20.10 14.24 -2.49
N VAL A 72 -20.46 12.96 -2.56
CA VAL A 72 -21.84 12.49 -2.37
C VAL A 72 -22.29 12.70 -0.93
N THR A 73 -21.46 12.35 0.06
CA THR A 73 -21.78 12.58 1.48
C THR A 73 -21.86 14.08 1.79
N TYR A 74 -20.97 14.90 1.21
CA TYR A 74 -21.05 16.36 1.33
C TYR A 74 -22.34 16.91 0.73
N GLY A 75 -22.65 16.54 -0.52
CA GLY A 75 -23.86 16.98 -1.21
C GLY A 75 -25.13 16.54 -0.49
N ALA A 76 -25.19 15.29 -0.03
CA ALA A 76 -26.29 14.78 0.78
C ALA A 76 -26.42 15.57 2.10
N GLY A 77 -25.30 15.82 2.78
CA GLY A 77 -25.28 16.60 4.01
C GLY A 77 -25.80 18.02 3.81
N PHE A 78 -25.40 18.65 2.70
CA PHE A 78 -25.86 19.99 2.32
C PHE A 78 -27.37 20.01 2.04
N VAL A 79 -27.88 19.05 1.25
CA VAL A 79 -29.31 18.94 0.92
C VAL A 79 -30.15 18.68 2.16
N ILE A 80 -29.70 17.80 3.05
CA ILE A 80 -30.40 17.48 4.31
C ILE A 80 -30.42 18.71 5.23
N GLY A 81 -29.28 19.39 5.40
CA GLY A 81 -29.20 20.60 6.22
C GLY A 81 -30.11 21.70 5.70
N ALA A 82 -30.10 21.93 4.39
CA ALA A 82 -31.03 22.84 3.71
C ALA A 82 -32.50 22.44 3.92
N GLY A 83 -32.82 21.15 3.76
CA GLY A 83 -34.16 20.61 3.94
C GLY A 83 -34.71 20.76 5.36
N ILE A 84 -33.84 20.78 6.38
CA ILE A 84 -34.21 21.07 7.77
C ILE A 84 -34.35 22.58 8.00
N ALA A 85 -33.44 23.38 7.46
CA ALA A 85 -33.41 24.82 7.70
C ALA A 85 -34.56 25.58 7.01
N ILE A 86 -34.98 25.14 5.81
CA ILE A 86 -36.07 25.78 5.06
C ILE A 86 -37.39 25.83 5.87
N PRO A 87 -37.95 24.71 6.36
CA PRO A 87 -39.21 24.76 7.11
C PRO A 87 -39.08 25.56 8.41
N VAL A 88 -37.94 25.47 9.11
CA VAL A 88 -37.72 26.23 10.35
C VAL A 88 -37.58 27.73 10.07
N GLY A 89 -36.86 28.11 9.02
CA GLY A 89 -36.69 29.52 8.62
C GLY A 89 -38.00 30.17 8.17
N LEU A 90 -38.89 29.41 7.51
CA LEU A 90 -40.20 29.90 7.08
C LEU A 90 -41.21 30.03 8.24
N THR A 91 -41.09 29.21 9.29
CA THR A 91 -42.09 29.15 10.38
C THR A 91 -41.66 29.90 11.64
N VAL A 92 -40.41 29.71 12.07
CA VAL A 92 -39.86 30.24 13.33
C VAL A 92 -38.88 31.39 13.07
N GLY A 93 -38.21 31.37 11.91
CA GLY A 93 -37.20 32.35 11.54
C GLY A 93 -35.88 32.19 12.33
N PRO A 94 -34.93 33.13 12.15
CA PRO A 94 -33.60 33.07 12.74
C PRO A 94 -33.58 33.51 14.22
N THR A 95 -34.40 32.90 15.06
CA THR A 95 -34.48 33.16 16.50
C THR A 95 -33.68 32.12 17.31
N ALA A 96 -33.45 32.37 18.60
CA ALA A 96 -32.81 31.40 19.50
C ALA A 96 -33.53 30.03 19.48
N LEU A 97 -34.86 30.05 19.41
CA LEU A 97 -35.68 28.84 19.28
C LEU A 97 -35.45 28.15 17.93
N GLY A 98 -35.44 28.90 16.82
CA GLY A 98 -35.16 28.35 15.49
C GLY A 98 -33.77 27.71 15.40
N ILE A 99 -32.76 28.36 15.98
CA ILE A 99 -31.39 27.83 16.07
C ILE A 99 -31.38 26.52 16.88
N ALA A 100 -32.00 26.50 18.05
CA ALA A 100 -32.06 25.30 18.88
C ALA A 100 -32.72 24.13 18.13
N ILE A 101 -33.84 24.39 17.44
CA ILE A 101 -34.54 23.38 16.63
C ILE A 101 -33.65 22.85 15.51
N VAL A 102 -33.03 23.72 14.72
CA VAL A 102 -32.16 23.30 13.61
C VAL A 102 -30.97 22.50 14.12
N VAL A 103 -30.30 22.95 15.19
CA VAL A 103 -29.14 22.24 15.76
C VAL A 103 -29.53 20.85 16.26
N VAL A 104 -30.62 20.74 17.02
CA VAL A 104 -31.09 19.43 17.53
C VAL A 104 -31.43 18.50 16.37
N LEU A 105 -32.22 18.95 15.39
CA LEU A 105 -32.61 18.11 14.25
C LEU A 105 -31.42 17.69 13.40
N THR A 106 -30.52 18.63 13.08
CA THR A 106 -29.33 18.33 12.27
C THR A 106 -28.36 17.41 13.01
N MET A 107 -28.19 17.55 14.33
CA MET A 107 -27.36 16.64 15.13
C MET A 107 -27.96 15.24 15.24
N MET A 108 -29.28 15.12 15.41
CA MET A 108 -29.96 13.82 15.40
C MET A 108 -29.74 13.10 14.06
N VAL A 109 -29.84 13.82 12.94
CA VAL A 109 -29.59 13.25 11.61
C VAL A 109 -28.10 12.96 11.37
N SER A 110 -27.21 13.78 11.92
CA SER A 110 -25.75 13.59 11.82
C SER A 110 -25.26 12.30 12.48
N GLY A 111 -26.00 11.78 13.46
CA GLY A 111 -25.72 10.48 14.10
C GLY A 111 -25.93 9.26 13.18
N TRP A 112 -26.50 9.45 11.99
CA TRP A 112 -26.76 8.35 11.07
C TRP A 112 -25.47 7.89 10.38
N ARG A 113 -25.05 6.64 10.64
CA ARG A 113 -23.81 6.03 10.10
C ARG A 113 -23.64 6.13 8.58
N ARG A 114 -24.72 6.34 7.82
CA ARG A 114 -24.68 6.47 6.34
C ARG A 114 -24.07 7.79 5.85
N LEU A 115 -24.00 8.84 6.67
CA LEU A 115 -23.43 10.14 6.29
C LEU A 115 -21.88 10.16 6.33
N GLY A 116 -21.25 9.18 6.97
CA GLY A 116 -19.79 9.05 6.99
C GLY A 116 -19.09 10.25 7.67
N GLY A 117 -17.89 10.60 7.18
CA GLY A 117 -17.03 11.64 7.76
C GLY A 117 -17.52 13.09 7.56
N GLN A 118 -18.58 13.30 6.76
CA GLN A 118 -19.14 14.63 6.46
C GLN A 118 -20.44 14.92 7.25
N SER A 119 -20.74 14.14 8.29
CA SER A 119 -21.97 14.32 9.09
C SER A 119 -22.10 15.74 9.68
N SER A 120 -20.99 16.33 10.11
CA SER A 120 -20.93 17.70 10.62
C SER A 120 -21.39 18.76 9.60
N GLN A 121 -21.34 18.44 8.30
CA GLN A 121 -21.79 19.34 7.24
C GLN A 121 -23.30 19.62 7.29
N VAL A 122 -24.09 18.66 7.78
CA VAL A 122 -25.54 18.80 7.91
C VAL A 122 -25.87 19.95 8.85
N ALA A 123 -25.25 19.96 10.03
CA ALA A 123 -25.44 20.99 11.04
C ALA A 123 -24.90 22.34 10.57
N PHE A 124 -23.70 22.36 9.97
CA PHE A 124 -23.13 23.58 9.41
C PHE A 124 -24.05 24.20 8.35
N THR A 125 -24.51 23.40 7.38
CA THR A 125 -25.37 23.90 6.30
C THR A 125 -26.72 24.38 6.83
N GLY A 126 -27.35 23.60 7.71
CA GLY A 126 -28.65 23.97 8.28
C GLY A 126 -28.59 25.27 9.07
N LEU A 127 -27.58 25.41 9.93
CA LEU A 127 -27.40 26.63 10.72
C LEU A 127 -27.09 27.84 9.84
N PHE A 128 -26.22 27.67 8.83
CA PHE A 128 -25.86 28.75 7.91
C PHE A 128 -27.04 29.19 7.04
N ALA A 129 -27.85 28.24 6.57
CA ALA A 129 -29.08 28.51 5.83
C ALA A 129 -30.09 29.29 6.68
N LEU A 130 -30.28 28.90 7.96
CA LEU A 130 -31.19 29.61 8.86
C LEU A 130 -30.68 31.03 9.19
N LEU A 131 -29.42 31.17 9.61
CA LEU A 131 -28.87 32.43 10.10
C LEU A 131 -28.73 33.48 8.99
N VAL A 132 -28.24 33.07 7.81
CA VAL A 132 -28.00 34.00 6.70
C VAL A 132 -29.24 34.16 5.85
N GLY A 133 -30.01 33.08 5.63
CA GLY A 133 -31.23 33.12 4.86
C GLY A 133 -32.42 33.73 5.61
N GLY A 134 -32.45 33.59 6.94
CA GLY A 134 -33.52 34.12 7.78
C GLY A 134 -34.92 33.72 7.28
N HIS A 135 -35.79 34.71 7.11
CA HIS A 135 -37.14 34.51 6.57
C HIS A 135 -37.16 34.27 5.04
N GLN A 136 -36.07 34.59 4.34
CA GLN A 136 -35.90 34.33 2.91
C GLN A 136 -35.00 33.12 2.66
N VAL A 137 -35.03 32.14 3.57
CA VAL A 137 -34.16 30.95 3.55
C VAL A 137 -34.16 30.22 2.22
N VAL A 138 -35.30 30.15 1.52
CA VAL A 138 -35.42 29.52 0.21
C VAL A 138 -34.60 30.25 -0.85
N GLY A 139 -34.77 31.58 -0.95
CA GLY A 139 -34.05 32.42 -1.92
C GLY A 139 -32.55 32.45 -1.65
N TYR A 140 -32.15 32.34 -0.38
CA TYR A 140 -30.75 32.20 -0.01
C TYR A 140 -30.19 30.81 -0.36
N THR A 141 -30.91 29.74 -0.05
CA THR A 141 -30.34 28.37 -0.07
C THR A 141 -30.28 27.77 -1.47
N LEU A 142 -31.25 28.07 -2.35
CA LEU A 142 -31.32 27.54 -3.72
C LEU A 142 -30.07 27.84 -4.58
N PRO A 143 -29.60 29.11 -4.69
CA PRO A 143 -28.37 29.40 -5.42
C PRO A 143 -27.14 28.69 -4.85
N ARG A 144 -27.12 28.44 -3.54
CA ARG A 144 -26.02 27.79 -2.82
C ARG A 144 -25.98 26.30 -3.10
N LEU A 145 -27.14 25.64 -3.24
CA LEU A 145 -27.19 24.28 -3.78
C LEU A 145 -26.60 24.23 -5.19
N GLY A 146 -26.93 25.21 -6.04
CA GLY A 146 -26.34 25.34 -7.37
C GLY A 146 -24.82 25.49 -7.34
N ASP A 147 -24.31 26.40 -6.49
CA ASP A 147 -22.88 26.58 -6.26
C ASP A 147 -22.18 25.28 -5.87
N VAL A 148 -22.75 24.55 -4.89
CA VAL A 148 -22.21 23.26 -4.43
C VAL A 148 -22.22 22.22 -5.55
N ALA A 149 -23.31 22.11 -6.30
CA ALA A 149 -23.40 21.16 -7.41
C ALA A 149 -22.35 21.43 -8.49
N ILE A 150 -22.14 22.70 -8.85
CA ILE A 150 -21.09 23.12 -9.79
C ILE A 150 -19.72 22.78 -9.22
N GLY A 151 -19.46 23.15 -7.96
CA GLY A 151 -18.18 22.91 -7.30
C GLY A 151 -17.82 21.43 -7.24
N LEU A 152 -18.72 20.58 -6.74
CA LEU A 152 -18.51 19.14 -6.69
C LEU A 152 -18.27 18.55 -8.08
N SER A 153 -19.05 18.97 -9.09
CA SER A 153 -18.91 18.49 -10.47
C SER A 153 -17.55 18.87 -11.06
N VAL A 154 -17.14 20.14 -10.92
CA VAL A 154 -15.85 20.62 -11.40
C VAL A 154 -14.70 19.95 -10.65
N GLY A 155 -14.77 19.85 -9.31
CA GLY A 155 -13.77 19.17 -8.49
C GLY A 155 -13.57 17.71 -8.92
N LEU A 156 -14.67 16.98 -9.14
CA LEU A 156 -14.64 15.60 -9.63
C LEU A 156 -14.06 15.48 -11.04
N ILE A 157 -14.47 16.35 -11.97
CA ILE A 157 -13.95 16.37 -13.34
C ILE A 157 -12.45 16.67 -13.34
N VAL A 158 -12.03 17.72 -12.64
CA VAL A 158 -10.62 18.11 -12.52
C VAL A 158 -9.83 16.98 -11.87
N ASN A 159 -10.30 16.38 -10.78
CA ASN A 159 -9.61 15.28 -10.14
C ASN A 159 -9.47 14.05 -11.06
N ALA A 160 -10.54 13.71 -11.79
CA ALA A 160 -10.54 12.61 -12.76
C ALA A 160 -9.61 12.88 -13.96
N VAL A 161 -9.58 14.13 -14.46
CA VAL A 161 -8.83 14.52 -15.65
C VAL A 161 -7.34 14.75 -15.36
N LEU A 162 -6.98 15.34 -14.21
CA LEU A 162 -5.61 15.75 -13.92
C LEU A 162 -4.72 14.69 -13.26
N PHE A 163 -5.22 13.49 -12.92
CA PHE A 163 -4.51 12.23 -12.58
C PHE A 163 -5.16 11.57 -11.36
N PRO A 164 -5.60 10.30 -11.43
CA PRO A 164 -5.44 9.41 -10.29
C PRO A 164 -3.94 9.08 -10.19
N PRO A 165 -3.25 9.34 -9.05
CA PRO A 165 -1.90 8.81 -8.85
C PRO A 165 -1.99 7.29 -9.00
N LEU A 166 -1.44 6.77 -10.08
CA LEU A 166 -1.27 5.35 -10.27
C LEU A 166 -0.19 4.93 -9.25
N TYR A 167 -0.63 4.51 -8.07
CA TYR A 167 0.23 3.95 -7.03
C TYR A 167 0.95 2.66 -7.49
N LEU A 168 0.69 2.17 -8.71
CA LEU A 168 1.38 1.03 -9.33
C LEU A 168 2.90 1.13 -9.23
N ARG A 169 3.49 2.30 -9.50
CA ARG A 169 4.95 2.48 -9.37
C ARG A 169 5.42 2.26 -7.94
N ARG A 170 4.64 2.67 -6.93
CA ARG A 170 5.01 2.42 -5.53
C ARG A 170 5.01 0.94 -5.19
N GLY A 171 4.01 0.19 -5.64
CA GLY A 171 3.97 -1.26 -5.48
C GLY A 171 5.17 -1.94 -6.13
N GLU A 172 5.52 -1.55 -7.36
CA GLU A 172 6.72 -2.07 -8.06
C GLU A 172 8.03 -1.75 -7.33
N TYR A 173 8.18 -0.53 -6.79
CA TYR A 173 9.35 -0.18 -5.99
C TYR A 173 9.42 -0.99 -4.70
N ALA A 174 8.28 -1.18 -4.01
CA ALA A 174 8.24 -1.93 -2.78
C ALA A 174 8.58 -3.41 -3.00
N VAL A 175 8.09 -4.03 -4.08
CA VAL A 175 8.45 -5.40 -4.46
C VAL A 175 9.95 -5.54 -4.75
N ARG A 176 10.55 -4.59 -5.46
CA ARG A 176 12.02 -4.56 -5.66
C ARG A 176 12.77 -4.46 -4.34
N GLU A 177 12.28 -3.66 -3.39
CA GLU A 177 12.90 -3.52 -2.07
C GLU A 177 12.83 -4.82 -1.26
N VAL A 178 11.73 -5.58 -1.33
CA VAL A 178 11.61 -6.91 -0.69
C VAL A 178 12.61 -7.89 -1.31
N ARG A 179 12.73 -7.90 -2.64
CA ARG A 179 13.68 -8.74 -3.37
C ARG A 179 15.12 -8.47 -2.96
N ASP A 180 15.50 -7.20 -2.88
CA ASP A 180 16.84 -6.80 -2.47
C ASP A 180 17.10 -7.21 -1.00
N ALA A 181 16.10 -7.04 -0.12
CA ALA A 181 16.18 -7.51 1.27
C ALA A 181 16.29 -9.04 1.40
N LEU A 182 15.57 -9.81 0.56
CA LEU A 182 15.66 -11.27 0.54
C LEU A 182 17.04 -11.73 0.04
N THR A 183 17.59 -11.05 -0.96
CA THR A 183 18.95 -11.31 -1.45
C THR A 183 19.98 -11.09 -0.34
N GLU A 184 19.90 -9.96 0.36
CA GLU A 184 20.77 -9.66 1.49
C GLU A 184 20.63 -10.66 2.67
N ALA A 185 19.45 -11.24 2.85
CA ALA A 185 19.21 -12.27 3.87
C ALA A 185 19.81 -13.62 3.46
N LEU A 186 19.69 -14.01 2.19
CA LEU A 186 20.34 -15.20 1.61
C LEU A 186 21.86 -15.10 1.70
N ASP A 187 22.45 -13.94 1.39
CA ASP A 187 23.89 -13.70 1.52
C ASP A 187 24.34 -13.82 2.98
N ALA A 188 23.59 -13.22 3.92
CA ALA A 188 23.90 -13.32 5.35
C ALA A 188 23.81 -14.76 5.88
N LEU A 189 22.82 -15.53 5.42
CA LEU A 189 22.69 -16.95 5.76
C LEU A 189 23.85 -17.76 5.19
N ALA A 190 24.25 -17.50 3.95
CA ALA A 190 25.39 -18.15 3.32
C ALA A 190 26.68 -17.90 4.09
N ASP A 191 26.89 -16.67 4.56
CA ASP A 191 28.08 -16.33 5.34
C ASP A 191 28.06 -17.02 6.72
N GLU A 192 26.90 -17.11 7.39
CA GLU A 192 26.74 -17.80 8.68
C GLU A 192 26.93 -19.32 8.56
N VAL A 193 26.51 -19.92 7.43
CA VAL A 193 26.78 -21.34 7.15
C VAL A 193 28.26 -21.60 6.89
N ALA A 194 28.93 -20.71 6.16
CA ALA A 194 30.34 -20.85 5.80
C ALA A 194 31.27 -20.63 6.99
N GLU A 195 30.97 -19.64 7.83
CA GLU A 195 31.76 -19.25 9.00
C GLU A 195 30.82 -19.10 10.20
N ALA A 196 30.90 -20.04 11.15
CA ALA A 196 30.15 -19.94 12.40
C ALA A 196 30.72 -18.79 13.24
N GLU A 197 30.03 -17.65 13.30
CA GLU A 197 30.42 -16.50 14.11
C GLU A 197 29.87 -16.60 15.54
N ASP A 198 30.74 -16.39 16.54
CA ASP A 198 30.35 -16.27 17.94
C ASP A 198 29.64 -14.93 18.21
N GLY A 199 28.32 -14.98 18.33
CA GLY A 199 27.59 -14.09 19.25
C GLY A 199 26.62 -13.07 18.66
N ARG A 200 26.52 -12.86 17.34
CA ARG A 200 25.40 -12.12 16.72
C ARG A 200 25.11 -12.64 15.30
N SER A 201 23.98 -13.32 15.13
CA SER A 201 23.56 -13.79 13.81
C SER A 201 23.23 -12.62 12.89
N ARG A 202 24.03 -12.43 11.83
CA ARG A 202 23.75 -11.46 10.76
C ARG A 202 22.42 -11.77 10.09
N TRP A 203 22.00 -13.03 10.08
CA TRP A 203 20.69 -13.44 9.61
C TRP A 203 19.54 -12.76 10.39
N ASP A 204 19.57 -12.70 11.72
CA ASP A 204 18.45 -12.12 12.51
C ASP A 204 18.17 -10.66 12.16
N GLU A 205 19.23 -9.88 11.95
CA GLU A 205 19.11 -8.48 11.54
C GLU A 205 18.49 -8.36 10.14
N ARG A 206 18.93 -9.20 9.20
CA ARG A 206 18.43 -9.20 7.82
C ARG A 206 17.03 -9.77 7.70
N GLU A 207 16.69 -10.80 8.46
CA GLU A 207 15.34 -11.35 8.57
C GLU A 207 14.37 -10.29 9.12
N SER A 208 14.77 -9.60 10.19
CA SER A 208 13.98 -8.51 10.77
C SER A 208 13.76 -7.37 9.77
N ARG A 209 14.78 -7.05 8.96
CA ARG A 209 14.65 -6.07 7.87
C ARG A 209 13.70 -6.57 6.79
N LEU A 210 13.86 -7.81 6.33
CA LEU A 210 13.00 -8.45 5.33
C LEU A 210 11.54 -8.43 5.75
N ALA A 211 11.23 -8.82 7.00
CA ALA A 211 9.87 -8.80 7.54
C ALA A 211 9.24 -7.40 7.50
N ARG A 212 9.98 -6.36 7.91
CA ARG A 212 9.50 -4.97 7.85
C ARG A 212 9.21 -4.51 6.42
N VAL A 213 10.08 -4.84 5.47
CA VAL A 213 9.91 -4.44 4.07
C VAL A 213 8.75 -5.21 3.43
N GLN A 214 8.56 -6.49 3.77
CA GLN A 214 7.40 -7.30 3.32
C GLN A 214 6.07 -6.68 3.77
N GLU A 215 5.96 -6.25 5.02
CA GLU A 215 4.75 -5.60 5.53
C GLU A 215 4.47 -4.27 4.81
N GLN A 216 5.50 -3.44 4.60
CA GLN A 216 5.37 -2.19 3.84
C GLN A 216 4.96 -2.42 2.39
N ALA A 217 5.49 -3.46 1.75
CA ALA A 217 5.14 -3.83 0.38
C ALA A 217 3.70 -4.31 0.26
N ARG A 218 3.21 -5.13 1.19
CA ARG A 218 1.80 -5.57 1.23
C ARG A 218 0.86 -4.36 1.33
N TYR A 219 1.14 -3.44 2.24
CA TYR A 219 0.36 -2.20 2.36
C TYR A 219 0.36 -1.37 1.06
N ALA A 220 1.51 -1.24 0.40
CA ALA A 220 1.62 -0.50 -0.86
C ALA A 220 0.86 -1.19 -2.02
N LEU A 221 0.86 -2.52 -2.07
CA LEU A 221 0.13 -3.30 -3.06
C LEU A 221 -1.38 -3.23 -2.84
N GLU A 222 -1.86 -3.35 -1.60
CA GLU A 222 -3.27 -3.19 -1.25
C GLU A 222 -3.80 -1.81 -1.69
N GLN A 223 -3.06 -0.74 -1.39
CA GLN A 223 -3.40 0.63 -1.83
C GLN A 223 -3.42 0.77 -3.37
N GLY A 224 -2.51 0.07 -4.07
CA GLY A 224 -2.48 0.03 -5.52
C GLY A 224 -3.67 -0.72 -6.13
N GLU A 225 -4.05 -1.85 -5.55
CA GLU A 225 -5.23 -2.62 -5.97
C GLU A 225 -6.53 -1.83 -5.77
N GLU A 226 -6.69 -1.19 -4.62
CA GLU A 226 -7.84 -0.31 -4.35
C GLU A 226 -7.96 0.82 -5.39
N THR A 227 -6.81 1.38 -5.80
CA THR A 227 -6.76 2.43 -6.82
C THR A 227 -7.09 1.93 -8.22
N LEU A 228 -6.66 0.71 -8.56
CA LEU A 228 -6.99 0.07 -9.84
C LEU A 228 -8.48 -0.25 -9.95
N ARG A 229 -9.09 -0.79 -8.88
CA ARG A 229 -10.55 -1.01 -8.80
C ARG A 229 -11.34 0.28 -9.02
N ALA A 230 -10.76 1.41 -8.63
CA ALA A 230 -11.40 2.71 -8.59
C ALA A 230 -11.27 3.56 -9.88
N ASN A 231 -10.62 3.07 -10.96
CA ASN A 231 -10.21 3.94 -12.07
C ASN A 231 -11.14 3.92 -13.31
N PRO A 232 -11.98 4.95 -13.54
CA PRO A 232 -12.82 5.05 -14.74
C PRO A 232 -12.03 5.25 -16.06
N ARG A 233 -10.76 5.68 -16.02
CA ARG A 233 -9.92 5.82 -17.23
C ARG A 233 -9.42 4.49 -17.80
N ALA A 234 -9.44 3.39 -17.03
CA ALA A 234 -9.23 2.05 -17.59
C ALA A 234 -10.31 1.71 -18.64
N ARG A 235 -11.55 2.15 -18.38
CA ARG A 235 -12.71 1.96 -19.25
C ARG A 235 -12.63 2.76 -20.57
N LEU A 236 -12.01 3.94 -20.55
CA LEU A 236 -11.91 4.84 -21.72
C LEU A 236 -10.72 4.56 -22.64
N ARG A 237 -9.63 3.96 -22.12
CA ARG A 237 -8.40 3.69 -22.90
C ARG A 237 -8.30 2.25 -23.43
N GLY A 238 -9.40 1.50 -23.41
CA GLY A 238 -9.43 0.13 -23.94
C GLY A 238 -8.70 -0.89 -23.05
N TYR A 239 -8.71 -0.73 -21.72
CA TYR A 239 -8.43 -1.86 -20.82
C TYR A 239 -9.73 -2.65 -20.67
N PRO A 240 -9.90 -3.80 -21.35
CA PRO A 240 -11.11 -4.60 -21.20
C PRO A 240 -11.21 -5.09 -19.76
N LEU A 241 -12.37 -4.83 -19.15
CA LEU A 241 -12.81 -5.37 -17.86
C LEU A 241 -13.01 -6.89 -17.95
N ARG A 242 -11.91 -7.63 -18.07
CA ARG A 242 -11.84 -9.01 -17.60
C ARG A 242 -10.96 -8.94 -16.36
N TRP A 243 -11.56 -9.08 -15.18
CA TRP A 243 -10.87 -9.01 -13.88
C TRP A 243 -9.61 -9.89 -13.80
N GLN A 244 -9.51 -10.93 -14.62
CA GLN A 244 -8.32 -11.77 -14.80
C GLN A 244 -7.18 -11.10 -15.59
N GLY A 245 -7.45 -10.26 -16.60
CA GLY A 245 -6.43 -9.72 -17.52
C GLY A 245 -5.81 -8.36 -17.13
N ALA A 246 -6.39 -7.63 -16.17
CA ALA A 246 -5.79 -6.39 -15.67
C ALA A 246 -4.67 -6.65 -14.66
N LEU A 247 -4.79 -7.72 -13.87
CA LEU A 247 -3.73 -8.24 -12.98
C LEU A 247 -2.56 -8.85 -13.78
N ASP A 248 -2.80 -9.37 -15.00
CA ASP A 248 -1.73 -9.82 -15.89
C ASP A 248 -0.75 -8.70 -16.29
N ARG A 249 -1.18 -7.44 -16.30
CA ARG A 249 -0.32 -6.29 -16.68
C ARG A 249 0.32 -5.57 -15.50
N TRP A 250 -0.08 -5.86 -14.27
CA TRP A 250 0.60 -5.39 -13.07
C TRP A 250 1.16 -6.61 -12.33
N PRO A 251 2.37 -7.05 -12.67
CA PRO A 251 2.92 -8.30 -12.17
C PRO A 251 3.33 -8.24 -10.69
N ALA A 252 3.33 -7.05 -10.08
CA ALA A 252 3.85 -6.83 -8.72
C ALA A 252 3.20 -7.72 -7.64
N PRO A 253 1.88 -7.96 -7.59
CA PRO A 253 1.29 -8.90 -6.63
C PRO A 253 1.73 -10.36 -6.84
N ARG A 254 1.88 -10.81 -8.08
CA ARG A 254 2.39 -12.17 -8.38
C ARG A 254 3.85 -12.30 -7.99
N GLN A 255 4.67 -11.31 -8.33
CA GLN A 255 6.07 -11.25 -7.94
C GLN A 255 6.23 -11.27 -6.42
N MET A 256 5.40 -10.50 -5.71
CA MET A 256 5.37 -10.52 -4.25
C MET A 256 5.06 -11.91 -3.71
N ASN A 257 4.10 -12.62 -4.32
CA ASN A 257 3.77 -13.98 -3.92
C ASN A 257 4.96 -14.93 -4.09
N THR A 258 5.64 -14.89 -5.23
CA THR A 258 6.86 -15.68 -5.49
C THR A 258 7.96 -15.37 -4.46
N ILE A 259 8.18 -14.09 -4.16
CA ILE A 259 9.17 -13.66 -3.16
C ILE A 259 8.78 -14.08 -1.74
N ASP A 260 7.48 -14.05 -1.39
CA ASP A 260 6.98 -14.50 -0.09
C ASP A 260 7.17 -16.01 0.11
N HIS A 261 6.93 -16.81 -0.94
CA HIS A 261 7.21 -18.25 -0.92
C HIS A 261 8.71 -18.52 -0.75
N ALA A 262 9.56 -17.83 -1.53
CA ALA A 262 11.01 -17.95 -1.41
C ALA A 262 11.49 -17.57 0.00
N ALA A 263 11.02 -16.45 0.54
CA ALA A 263 11.34 -16.01 1.90
C ALA A 263 10.90 -17.01 2.97
N ALA A 264 9.75 -17.68 2.80
CA ALA A 264 9.31 -18.73 3.70
C ALA A 264 10.26 -19.92 3.71
N TYR A 265 10.70 -20.40 2.55
CA TYR A 265 11.68 -21.49 2.46
C TYR A 265 13.02 -21.09 3.07
N VAL A 266 13.51 -19.87 2.82
CA VAL A 266 14.78 -19.40 3.41
C VAL A 266 14.68 -19.33 4.94
N ARG A 267 13.57 -18.85 5.52
CA ARG A 267 13.35 -18.89 6.98
C ARG A 267 13.34 -20.31 7.53
N SER A 268 12.70 -21.25 6.84
CA SER A 268 12.71 -22.66 7.23
C SER A 268 14.13 -23.25 7.20
N ILE A 269 14.90 -22.96 6.14
CA ILE A 269 16.31 -23.39 6.01
C ILE A 269 17.14 -22.82 7.16
N ALA A 270 17.03 -21.51 7.43
CA ALA A 270 17.74 -20.86 8.53
C ALA A 270 17.38 -21.45 9.90
N GLY A 271 16.08 -21.71 10.14
CA GLY A 271 15.61 -22.38 11.35
C GLY A 271 16.19 -23.78 11.53
N THR A 272 16.23 -24.59 10.46
CA THR A 272 16.83 -25.93 10.50
C THR A 272 18.33 -25.88 10.73
N LEU A 273 19.05 -24.95 10.08
CA LEU A 273 20.50 -24.77 10.27
C LEU A 273 20.86 -24.35 11.70
N ARG A 274 20.06 -23.47 12.32
CA ARG A 274 20.25 -23.06 13.72
C ARG A 274 20.00 -24.18 14.71
N GLN A 275 18.99 -25.01 14.43
CA GLN A 275 18.74 -26.20 15.25
C GLN A 275 19.95 -27.14 15.24
N LEU A 276 20.71 -27.18 14.15
CA LEU A 276 21.94 -27.96 14.05
C LEU A 276 23.12 -27.39 14.85
N ASP A 277 23.29 -26.07 14.79
CA ASP A 277 24.40 -25.41 15.51
C ASP A 277 24.13 -25.30 17.03
N GLY A 278 22.86 -25.25 17.46
CA GLY A 278 22.47 -25.15 18.88
C GLY A 278 22.49 -26.48 19.66
N ASP A 279 22.31 -27.63 19.01
CA ASP A 279 22.23 -28.95 19.67
C ASP A 279 23.62 -29.56 19.97
N GLY A 280 24.70 -28.89 19.56
CA GLY A 280 26.10 -29.25 19.89
C GLY A 280 26.52 -28.95 21.34
N GLY A 281 25.62 -28.39 22.15
CA GLY A 281 25.84 -28.11 23.58
C GLY A 281 25.57 -29.33 24.47
N GLU A 282 26.66 -29.99 24.88
CA GLU A 282 26.82 -30.94 26.00
C GLU A 282 25.94 -32.22 26.09
N GLN A 283 24.79 -32.35 25.41
CA GLN A 283 23.94 -33.57 25.49
C GLN A 283 23.31 -34.09 24.17
N GLY A 284 23.51 -33.43 23.03
CA GLY A 284 22.93 -33.85 21.73
C GLY A 284 23.94 -34.53 20.80
N GLY A 285 23.87 -35.86 20.64
CA GLY A 285 24.67 -36.62 19.67
C GLY A 285 24.18 -36.51 18.22
N GLY A 286 23.80 -35.30 17.77
CA GLY A 286 23.40 -35.05 16.39
C GLY A 286 24.61 -34.94 15.44
N PRO A 287 24.48 -35.33 14.16
CA PRO A 287 25.57 -35.19 13.20
C PRO A 287 25.84 -33.71 12.88
N ALA A 288 27.01 -33.22 13.26
CA ALA A 288 27.48 -31.88 12.87
C ALA A 288 27.68 -31.81 11.34
N LEU A 289 27.35 -30.66 10.74
CA LEU A 289 27.58 -30.42 9.31
C LEU A 289 29.08 -30.44 9.00
N THR A 290 29.48 -31.23 8.00
CA THR A 290 30.87 -31.27 7.54
C THR A 290 31.29 -29.92 6.94
N PRO A 291 32.56 -29.51 7.07
CA PRO A 291 33.07 -28.27 6.47
C PRO A 291 32.85 -28.21 4.95
N GLU A 292 32.98 -29.34 4.27
CA GLU A 292 32.76 -29.44 2.82
C GLU A 292 31.29 -29.15 2.46
N PHE A 293 30.35 -29.70 3.24
CA PHE A 293 28.92 -29.45 3.07
C PHE A 293 28.58 -27.97 3.32
N ARG A 294 29.10 -27.40 4.41
CA ARG A 294 28.90 -25.97 4.75
C ARG A 294 29.34 -25.06 3.60
N HIS A 295 30.54 -25.27 3.06
CA HIS A 295 31.07 -24.45 1.97
C HIS A 295 30.23 -24.57 0.68
N ALA A 296 29.89 -25.80 0.29
CA ALA A 296 29.07 -26.04 -0.90
C ALA A 296 27.64 -25.51 -0.75
N TYR A 297 27.04 -25.66 0.44
CA TYR A 297 25.69 -25.16 0.73
C TYR A 297 25.64 -23.62 0.81
N ALA A 298 26.66 -22.97 1.39
CA ALA A 298 26.82 -21.53 1.32
C ALA A 298 26.95 -21.03 -0.14
N GLY A 299 27.67 -21.78 -0.99
CA GLY A 299 27.72 -21.53 -2.43
C GLY A 299 26.34 -21.56 -3.08
N LEU A 300 25.54 -22.58 -2.77
CA LEU A 300 24.15 -22.71 -3.25
C LEU A 300 23.26 -21.53 -2.82
N LEU A 301 23.32 -21.13 -1.55
CA LEU A 301 22.54 -19.99 -1.02
C LEU A 301 22.87 -18.67 -1.74
N ARG A 302 24.15 -18.40 -2.03
CA ARG A 302 24.54 -17.22 -2.82
C ARG A 302 24.00 -17.26 -4.25
N ARG A 303 23.91 -18.45 -4.86
CA ARG A 303 23.27 -18.61 -6.19
C ARG A 303 21.78 -18.32 -6.12
N PHE A 304 21.07 -18.78 -5.09
CA PHE A 304 19.68 -18.37 -4.88
C PHE A 304 19.54 -16.86 -4.73
N GLY A 305 20.47 -16.20 -4.02
CA GLY A 305 20.50 -14.73 -3.93
C GLY A 305 20.61 -14.06 -5.31
N GLY A 306 21.46 -14.57 -6.19
CA GLY A 306 21.58 -14.11 -7.58
C GLY A 306 20.28 -14.30 -8.38
N ILE A 307 19.69 -15.50 -8.31
CA ILE A 307 18.43 -15.81 -9.02
C ILE A 307 17.29 -14.90 -8.52
N VAL A 308 17.17 -14.71 -7.20
CA VAL A 308 16.16 -13.82 -6.62
C VAL A 308 16.34 -12.38 -7.07
N ARG A 309 17.58 -11.88 -7.17
CA ARG A 309 17.89 -10.52 -7.64
C ARG A 309 17.40 -10.25 -9.07
N ASP A 310 17.42 -11.27 -9.92
CA ASP A 310 17.05 -11.16 -11.33
C ASP A 310 15.54 -11.29 -11.58
N LEU A 311 14.75 -11.72 -10.59
CA LEU A 311 13.29 -11.65 -10.65
C LEU A 311 12.84 -10.19 -10.85
N PRO A 312 11.87 -9.92 -11.75
CA PRO A 312 10.95 -10.86 -12.42
C PRO A 312 11.35 -11.31 -13.82
N ASP A 313 12.52 -10.88 -14.32
CA ASP A 313 13.00 -11.35 -15.61
C ASP A 313 13.25 -12.86 -15.49
N THR A 314 13.18 -13.57 -16.63
CA THR A 314 13.47 -15.00 -16.62
C THR A 314 14.88 -15.16 -16.03
N PRO A 315 15.05 -15.81 -14.87
CA PRO A 315 16.37 -15.95 -14.29
C PRO A 315 17.25 -16.60 -15.33
N ALA A 316 18.50 -16.13 -15.46
CA ALA A 316 19.41 -16.65 -16.47
C ALA A 316 19.41 -18.19 -16.37
N GLU A 317 19.08 -18.88 -17.48
CA GLU A 317 19.02 -20.34 -17.51
C GLU A 317 20.31 -20.97 -16.97
N GLU A 318 21.44 -20.29 -17.21
CA GLU A 318 22.76 -20.62 -16.67
C GLU A 318 22.81 -20.60 -15.14
N ALA A 319 22.23 -19.58 -14.49
CA ALA A 319 22.22 -19.45 -13.03
C ALA A 319 21.36 -20.54 -12.37
N CYS A 320 20.18 -20.83 -12.94
CA CYS A 320 19.34 -21.93 -12.47
C CYS A 320 20.02 -23.30 -12.69
N ALA A 321 20.65 -23.52 -13.85
CA ALA A 321 21.38 -24.76 -14.14
C ALA A 321 22.61 -24.94 -13.24
N GLU A 322 23.27 -23.86 -12.83
CA GLU A 322 24.36 -23.92 -11.85
C GLU A 322 23.86 -24.25 -10.44
N ALA A 323 22.78 -23.62 -9.98
CA ALA A 323 22.15 -23.96 -8.70
C ALA A 323 21.68 -25.43 -8.66
N GLU A 324 21.07 -25.92 -9.75
CA GLU A 324 20.62 -27.32 -9.87
C GLU A 324 21.80 -28.30 -9.85
N ARG A 325 22.93 -27.97 -10.47
CA ARG A 325 24.15 -28.80 -10.40
C ARG A 325 24.66 -28.91 -8.97
N ILE A 326 24.77 -27.79 -8.25
CA ILE A 326 25.25 -27.79 -6.85
C ILE A 326 24.28 -28.58 -5.96
N GLN A 327 22.97 -28.39 -6.13
CA GLN A 327 21.93 -29.14 -5.43
C GLN A 327 22.10 -30.66 -5.64
N CYS A 328 22.25 -31.11 -6.88
CA CYS A 328 22.42 -32.53 -7.20
C CYS A 328 23.71 -33.10 -6.62
N GLU A 329 24.84 -32.37 -6.66
CA GLU A 329 26.09 -32.82 -6.02
C GLU A 329 25.93 -33.00 -4.50
N LEU A 330 25.22 -32.09 -3.85
CA LEU A 330 24.93 -32.16 -2.42
C LEU A 330 23.97 -33.31 -2.06
N GLU A 331 23.03 -33.66 -2.95
CA GLU A 331 22.07 -34.76 -2.74
C GLU A 331 22.69 -36.15 -2.94
N LYS A 332 23.68 -36.31 -3.83
CA LYS A 332 24.29 -37.62 -4.19
C LYS A 332 24.67 -38.51 -3.01
N PRO A 333 25.33 -38.02 -1.94
CA PRO A 333 25.69 -38.84 -0.79
C PRO A 333 24.49 -39.41 -0.02
N HIS A 334 23.31 -38.78 -0.16
CA HIS A 334 22.11 -39.07 0.61
C HIS A 334 21.10 -39.99 -0.13
N LEU A 335 21.34 -40.31 -1.42
CA LEU A 335 20.44 -41.10 -2.28
C LEU A 335 20.56 -42.64 -2.15
N GLY A 336 21.51 -43.16 -1.36
CA GLY A 336 21.78 -44.60 -1.25
C GLY A 336 20.77 -45.39 -0.40
N ALA A 337 20.57 -46.68 -0.70
CA ALA A 337 19.75 -47.59 0.09
C ALA A 337 20.36 -47.79 1.49
N GLY A 338 19.71 -47.27 2.53
CA GLY A 338 20.17 -47.33 3.93
C GLY A 338 20.41 -45.98 4.60
N THR A 339 20.27 -44.86 3.89
CA THR A 339 20.37 -43.51 4.49
C THR A 339 19.08 -43.09 5.22
N ASP A 340 17.94 -43.73 4.95
CA ASP A 340 16.67 -43.50 5.66
C ASP A 340 16.52 -44.53 6.80
N ALA A 341 17.21 -44.31 7.92
CA ALA A 341 16.89 -45.06 9.13
C ALA A 341 15.46 -44.70 9.57
N PRO A 342 14.53 -45.67 9.71
CA PRO A 342 13.15 -45.37 10.10
C PRO A 342 13.12 -44.67 11.47
N GLY A 343 12.66 -43.42 11.51
CA GLY A 343 12.46 -42.65 12.74
C GLY A 343 13.58 -41.69 13.15
N LEU A 344 14.68 -41.57 12.40
CA LEU A 344 15.73 -40.57 12.65
C LEU A 344 15.55 -39.39 11.67
N TRP A 345 15.27 -38.20 12.18
CA TRP A 345 15.25 -36.97 11.39
C TRP A 345 16.67 -36.68 10.88
N ASP A 346 16.87 -36.67 9.56
CA ASP A 346 18.13 -36.25 8.93
C ASP A 346 18.03 -34.77 8.54
N PRO A 347 18.68 -33.88 9.29
CA PRO A 347 18.59 -32.44 9.08
C PRO A 347 19.28 -31.99 7.78
N GLN A 348 20.31 -32.70 7.29
CA GLN A 348 20.93 -32.41 6.00
C GLN A 348 19.93 -32.68 4.87
N LYS A 349 19.20 -33.79 4.94
CA LYS A 349 18.13 -34.10 3.98
C LYS A 349 17.01 -33.08 4.00
N GLU A 350 16.61 -32.59 5.17
CA GLU A 350 15.53 -31.59 5.25
C GLU A 350 15.97 -30.23 4.66
N VAL A 351 17.19 -29.78 4.93
CA VAL A 351 17.76 -28.56 4.33
C VAL A 351 17.89 -28.69 2.81
N LEU A 352 18.29 -29.86 2.30
CA LEU A 352 18.32 -30.16 0.86
C LEU A 352 16.91 -30.19 0.24
N ARG A 353 15.94 -30.78 0.93
CA ARG A 353 14.54 -30.77 0.50
C ARG A 353 13.98 -29.34 0.41
N LEU A 354 14.25 -28.50 1.41
CA LEU A 354 13.79 -27.11 1.43
C LEU A 354 14.46 -26.26 0.34
N SER A 355 15.75 -26.45 0.07
CA SER A 355 16.45 -25.77 -1.03
C SER A 355 15.97 -26.23 -2.41
N ARG A 356 15.58 -27.51 -2.57
CA ARG A 356 14.89 -27.99 -3.79
C ARG A 356 13.57 -27.26 -4.01
N LEU A 357 12.74 -27.16 -2.97
CA LEU A 357 11.45 -26.45 -3.03
C LEU A 357 11.64 -24.96 -3.33
N LEU A 358 12.67 -24.34 -2.77
CA LEU A 358 13.04 -22.97 -3.09
C LEU A 358 13.40 -22.82 -4.58
N LEU A 359 14.26 -23.71 -5.12
CA LEU A 359 14.65 -23.69 -6.53
C LEU A 359 13.45 -23.83 -7.46
N ASP A 360 12.55 -24.78 -7.17
CA ASP A 360 11.34 -25.03 -7.95
C ASP A 360 10.40 -23.81 -7.91
N SER A 361 10.26 -23.16 -6.75
CA SER A 361 9.40 -21.98 -6.59
C SER A 361 9.85 -20.76 -7.40
N VAL A 362 11.16 -20.66 -7.65
CA VAL A 362 11.76 -19.56 -8.42
C VAL A 362 11.83 -19.88 -9.92
N ARG A 363 11.92 -21.16 -10.29
CA ARG A 363 11.98 -21.62 -11.70
C ARG A 363 10.61 -21.64 -12.37
N ASP A 364 9.58 -22.09 -11.66
CA ASP A 364 8.21 -22.14 -12.15
C ASP A 364 7.29 -21.47 -11.12
N PRO A 365 7.14 -20.13 -11.16
CA PRO A 365 6.22 -19.43 -10.28
C PRO A 365 4.79 -19.84 -10.68
N ARG A 366 4.30 -20.94 -10.10
CA ARG A 366 2.95 -21.43 -10.36
C ARG A 366 1.93 -20.33 -10.00
N PRO A 367 0.86 -20.16 -10.81
CA PRO A 367 -0.11 -19.08 -10.66
C PRO A 367 -0.97 -19.18 -9.40
#